data_AF-A0A8T7GTB8-F1
#
_entry.id   AF-A0A8T7GTB8-F1
#
_cell.length_a   1.000
_cell.length_b   1.000
_cell.length_c   1.000
_cell.angle_alpha   90.00
_cell.angle_beta   90.00
_cell.angle_gamma   90.00
#
_symmetry.space_group_name_H-M   'P 1'
#
loop_
_entity.id
_entity.type
_entity.pdbx_description
1 polymer ?
#
loop_
_entity_poly.entity_id
_entity_poly.type
_entity_poly.pdbx_seq_one_letter_code
_entity_poly.pdbx_strand_id
1 'polypeptide(L)'
;MVVQEKFDGKPIAFRSKDRRFVIFAEDLLKRHSIPYWVPARYAVFDIYDIRGVFLEDDDMRKVVKDIREGKLPIEGARPWDFFAVPWIEKGFIDIKELPYLILPSYYTQNSEKMEGIVVKPLRELFEIEQLRGKLVRKEFEEGIREHHLRQPTLYNIIDPSKPILLSYKDYTQ
;
A
#
# COMPACT_ATOMS: atom_id res chain seq x y z
N MET A 1 -15.78 2.33 -6.14
CA MET A 1 -14.63 1.50 -5.72
C MET A 1 -13.37 2.36 -5.73
N VAL A 2 -12.36 1.93 -4.99
CA VAL A 2 -11.02 2.51 -5.03
C VAL A 2 -10.07 1.44 -5.57
N VAL A 3 -9.16 1.86 -6.43
CA VAL A 3 -8.08 1.05 -6.98
C VAL A 3 -6.77 1.63 -6.45
N GLN A 4 -6.03 0.81 -5.74
CA GLN A 4 -4.77 1.17 -5.11
C GLN A 4 -3.63 0.38 -5.76
N GLU A 5 -2.44 0.97 -5.76
CA GLU A 5 -1.23 0.22 -6.09
C GLU A 5 -1.02 -0.93 -5.10
N LYS A 6 -0.71 -2.11 -5.63
CA LYS A 6 -0.21 -3.22 -4.83
C LYS A 6 1.32 -3.16 -4.80
N PHE A 7 1.88 -2.91 -3.61
CA PHE A 7 3.32 -3.01 -3.41
C PHE A 7 3.77 -4.46 -3.23
N ASP A 8 5.00 -4.71 -3.69
CA ASP A 8 5.74 -5.96 -3.51
C ASP A 8 6.60 -5.87 -2.25
N GLY A 9 5.92 -5.96 -1.10
CA GLY A 9 6.51 -5.93 0.23
C GLY A 9 6.14 -7.16 1.06
N LYS A 10 6.53 -7.12 2.34
CA LYS A 10 6.09 -8.12 3.32
C LYS A 10 4.94 -7.57 4.16
N PRO A 11 3.79 -8.28 4.24
CA PRO A 11 2.69 -7.82 5.08
C PRO A 11 3.08 -7.73 6.54
N ILE A 12 2.68 -6.64 7.19
CA ILE A 12 2.91 -6.36 8.61
C ILE A 12 1.69 -5.63 9.21
N ALA A 13 1.49 -5.80 10.51
CA ALA A 13 0.42 -5.12 11.25
C ALA A 13 0.98 -4.42 12.49
N PHE A 14 0.40 -3.26 12.80
CA PHE A 14 0.71 -2.47 13.99
C PHE A 14 -0.55 -2.16 14.78
N ARG A 15 -0.39 -1.77 16.05
CA ARG A 15 -1.48 -1.27 16.89
C ARG A 15 -1.18 0.16 17.32
N SER A 16 -2.21 1.00 17.36
CA SER A 16 -2.11 2.28 18.05
C SER A 16 -1.93 2.05 19.56
N LYS A 17 -1.21 2.93 20.25
CA LYS A 17 -0.97 2.78 21.70
C LYS A 17 -2.25 2.78 22.54
N ASP A 18 -3.29 3.47 22.06
CA ASP A 18 -4.61 3.51 22.69
C ASP A 18 -5.52 2.32 22.28
N ARG A 19 -5.00 1.40 21.46
CA ARG A 19 -5.69 0.20 20.96
C ARG A 19 -6.98 0.46 20.18
N ARG A 20 -7.20 1.69 19.72
CA ARG A 20 -8.36 2.04 18.87
C ARG A 20 -8.23 1.55 17.44
N PHE A 21 -7.00 1.38 16.95
CA PHE A 21 -6.74 1.03 15.57
C PHE A 21 -5.71 -0.08 15.44
N VAL A 22 -5.88 -0.87 14.40
CA VAL A 22 -4.87 -1.79 13.90
C VAL A 22 -4.61 -1.46 12.43
N ILE A 23 -3.33 -1.27 12.14
CA ILE A 23 -2.83 -0.69 10.91
C ILE A 23 -2.14 -1.79 10.11
N PHE A 24 -2.66 -2.09 8.92
CA PHE A 24 -2.05 -3.04 8.00
C PHE A 24 -1.23 -2.31 6.95
N ALA A 25 0.00 -2.77 6.75
CA ALA A 25 0.94 -2.18 5.82
C ALA A 25 1.81 -3.25 5.14
N GLU A 26 2.43 -2.87 4.03
CA GLU A 26 3.55 -3.59 3.46
C GLU A 26 4.86 -3.02 4.04
N ASP A 27 5.72 -3.87 4.60
CA ASP A 27 7.10 -3.52 4.96
C ASP A 27 7.97 -3.54 3.71
N LEU A 28 8.41 -2.35 3.29
CA LEU A 28 9.20 -2.16 2.08
C LEU A 28 10.70 -2.09 2.36
N LEU A 29 11.19 -2.40 3.57
CA LEU A 29 12.64 -2.34 3.84
C LEU A 29 13.43 -3.30 2.94
N LYS A 30 13.02 -4.57 2.90
CA LYS A 30 13.67 -5.58 2.06
C LYS A 30 13.07 -5.53 0.67
N ARG A 31 13.93 -5.49 -0.33
CA ARG A 31 13.52 -5.63 -1.73
C ARG A 31 13.17 -7.08 -2.00
N HIS A 32 11.95 -7.30 -2.48
CA HIS A 32 11.54 -8.59 -3.02
C HIS A 32 11.95 -8.66 -4.48
N SER A 33 11.11 -8.18 -5.38
CA SER A 33 11.30 -8.26 -6.83
C SER A 33 11.40 -6.87 -7.45
N ILE A 34 10.52 -5.96 -7.05
CA ILE A 34 10.47 -4.59 -7.58
C ILE A 34 11.41 -3.67 -6.79
N PRO A 35 12.33 -2.94 -7.45
CA PRO A 35 13.21 -1.98 -6.78
C PRO A 35 12.47 -0.67 -6.49
N TYR A 36 12.16 -0.44 -5.22
CA TYR A 36 11.49 0.77 -4.76
C TYR A 36 12.47 1.81 -4.21
N TRP A 37 12.12 3.07 -4.43
CA TRP A 37 12.60 4.27 -3.76
C TRP A 37 11.38 5.01 -3.23
N VAL A 38 11.12 4.89 -1.92
CA VAL A 38 9.86 5.27 -1.26
C VAL A 38 10.07 6.32 -0.15
N PRO A 39 9.03 7.12 0.16
CA PRO A 39 9.13 8.19 1.15
C PRO A 39 9.23 7.70 2.59
N ALA A 40 8.79 6.47 2.85
CA ALA A 40 8.73 5.86 4.17
C ALA A 40 8.71 4.33 4.06
N ARG A 41 8.95 3.63 5.18
CA ARG A 41 9.15 2.17 5.20
C ARG A 41 7.85 1.37 5.04
N TYR A 42 6.76 1.83 5.65
CA TYR A 42 5.50 1.10 5.77
C TYR A 42 4.43 1.72 4.88
N ALA A 43 4.05 1.00 3.83
CA ALA A 43 2.97 1.38 2.93
C ALA A 43 1.64 0.88 3.48
N VAL A 44 0.89 1.75 4.15
CA VAL A 44 -0.39 1.45 4.78
C VAL A 44 -1.46 1.27 3.70
N PHE A 45 -2.06 0.08 3.69
CA PHE A 45 -3.12 -0.24 2.73
C PHE A 45 -4.49 -0.40 3.38
N ASP A 46 -4.59 -0.74 4.67
CA ASP A 46 -5.87 -0.86 5.38
C ASP A 46 -5.70 -0.53 6.87
N ILE A 47 -6.78 -0.05 7.48
CA ILE A 47 -6.86 0.17 8.93
C ILE A 47 -8.22 -0.35 9.39
N TYR A 48 -8.25 -1.14 10.47
CA TYR A 48 -9.50 -1.47 11.16
C TYR A 48 -9.56 -0.80 12.53
N ASP A 49 -10.76 -0.40 12.92
CA ASP A 49 -11.02 0.19 14.23
C ASP A 49 -11.38 -0.86 15.29
N ILE A 50 -11.55 -0.42 16.54
CA ILE A 50 -11.88 -1.32 17.65
C ILE A 50 -13.22 -2.07 17.49
N ARG A 51 -14.09 -1.64 16.56
CA ARG A 51 -15.36 -2.32 16.25
C ARG A 51 -15.16 -3.50 15.28
N GLY A 52 -13.95 -3.70 14.77
CA GLY A 52 -13.67 -4.69 13.72
C GLY A 52 -14.10 -4.24 12.33
N VAL A 53 -14.21 -2.92 12.13
CA VAL A 53 -14.62 -2.31 10.86
C VAL A 53 -13.40 -1.72 10.19
N PHE A 54 -13.16 -2.11 8.94
CA PHE A 54 -12.19 -1.46 8.08
C PHE A 54 -12.69 -0.08 7.71
N LEU A 55 -11.85 0.92 7.96
CA LEU A 55 -12.14 2.30 7.64
C LEU A 55 -12.31 2.48 6.13
N GLU A 56 -13.19 3.39 5.74
CA GLU A 56 -13.21 3.91 4.38
C GLU A 56 -11.85 4.58 4.06
N ASP A 57 -11.45 4.55 2.79
CA ASP A 57 -10.13 5.02 2.36
C ASP A 57 -9.81 6.46 2.79
N ASP A 58 -10.79 7.37 2.69
CA ASP A 58 -10.58 8.77 3.08
C ASP A 58 -10.32 8.91 4.60
N ASP A 59 -10.96 8.09 5.43
CA ASP A 59 -10.73 8.07 6.87
C ASP A 59 -9.44 7.34 7.23
N MET A 60 -9.11 6.25 6.54
CA MET A 60 -7.81 5.59 6.63
C MET A 60 -6.68 6.60 6.38
N ARG A 61 -6.78 7.42 5.33
CA ARG A 61 -5.77 8.45 5.00
C ARG A 61 -5.66 9.52 6.08
N LYS A 62 -6.77 9.96 6.68
CA LYS A 62 -6.74 10.87 7.84
C LYS A 62 -5.99 10.25 9.01
N VAL A 63 -6.24 8.98 9.31
CA VAL A 63 -5.52 8.26 10.36
C VAL A 63 -4.02 8.14 10.04
N VAL A 64 -3.64 7.82 8.81
CA VAL A 64 -2.23 7.79 8.39
C VAL A 64 -1.56 9.16 8.56
N LYS A 65 -2.28 10.25 8.24
CA LYS A 65 -1.79 11.61 8.48
C LYS A 65 -1.58 11.87 9.98
N ASP A 66 -2.54 11.50 10.83
CA ASP A 66 -2.41 11.65 12.28
C ASP A 66 -1.25 10.83 12.86
N ILE A 67 -0.98 9.63 12.32
CA ILE A 67 0.20 8.83 12.67
C ILE A 67 1.48 9.60 12.33
N ARG A 68 1.58 10.12 11.11
CA ARG A 68 2.77 10.85 10.63
C ARG A 68 3.04 12.14 11.41
N GLU A 69 1.98 12.82 11.82
CA GLU A 69 2.04 14.03 12.65
C GLU A 69 2.30 13.72 14.14
N GLY A 70 2.38 12.45 14.53
CA GLY A 70 2.62 12.01 15.91
C GLY A 70 1.41 12.12 16.83
N LYS A 71 0.22 12.46 16.29
CA LYS A 71 -1.04 12.56 17.03
C LYS A 71 -1.62 11.20 17.39
N LEU A 72 -1.31 10.17 16.59
CA LEU A 72 -1.66 8.77 16.86
C LEU A 72 -0.38 7.92 16.96
N PRO A 73 0.20 7.77 18.17
CA PRO A 73 1.40 6.97 18.36
C PRO A 73 1.16 5.49 18.08
N ILE A 74 2.10 4.86 17.37
CA ILE A 74 2.08 3.44 17.02
C ILE A 74 3.11 2.67 17.84
N GLU A 75 2.76 1.46 18.29
CA GLU A 75 3.68 0.58 19.02
C GLU A 75 4.82 0.11 18.11
N GLY A 76 6.08 0.30 18.54
CA GLY A 76 7.26 -0.23 17.87
C GLY A 76 7.67 0.44 16.55
N ALA A 77 7.04 1.56 16.17
CA ALA A 77 7.33 2.27 14.93
C ALA A 77 7.33 3.80 15.14
N ARG A 78 8.04 4.53 14.27
CA ARG A 78 8.16 5.99 14.36
C ARG A 78 7.12 6.66 13.46
N PRO A 79 6.63 7.87 13.80
CA PRO A 79 5.62 8.59 13.00
C PRO A 79 5.95 8.66 11.50
N TRP A 80 7.20 8.99 11.16
CA TRP A 80 7.63 9.17 9.77
C TRP A 80 7.83 7.87 8.99
N ASP A 81 7.70 6.71 9.62
CA ASP A 81 7.89 5.41 8.96
C ASP A 81 6.67 4.99 8.11
N PHE A 82 5.56 5.74 8.11
CA PHE A 82 4.31 5.36 7.45
C PHE A 82 3.93 6.26 6.29
N PHE A 83 3.35 5.71 5.23
CA PHE A 83 2.65 6.45 4.18
C PHE A 83 1.47 5.63 3.65
N ALA A 84 0.45 6.28 3.10
CA ALA A 84 -0.68 5.57 2.50
C ALA A 84 -0.32 5.11 1.08
N VAL A 85 -0.79 3.93 0.69
CA VAL A 85 -0.69 3.49 -0.72
C VAL A 85 -1.40 4.51 -1.64
N PRO A 86 -0.83 4.85 -2.82
CA PRO A 86 -1.45 5.80 -3.73
C PRO A 86 -2.71 5.23 -4.40
N TRP A 87 -3.67 6.10 -4.69
CA TRP A 87 -4.78 5.76 -5.58
C TRP A 87 -4.33 5.75 -7.03
N ILE A 88 -4.76 4.73 -7.75
CA ILE A 88 -4.69 4.72 -9.20
C ILE A 88 -5.98 5.32 -9.76
N GLU A 89 -7.13 4.89 -9.24
CA GLU A 89 -8.46 5.35 -9.67
C GLU A 89 -9.48 5.27 -8.52
N LYS A 90 -10.48 6.15 -8.51
CA LYS A 90 -11.55 6.20 -7.51
C LYS A 90 -12.88 6.55 -8.21
N GLY A 91 -13.85 5.64 -8.15
CA GLY A 91 -15.15 5.84 -8.79
C GLY A 91 -15.81 4.54 -9.25
N PHE A 92 -16.61 4.62 -10.31
CA PHE A 92 -17.10 3.46 -11.03
C PHE A 92 -16.05 3.02 -12.05
N ILE A 93 -15.73 1.73 -12.10
CA ILE A 93 -14.68 1.17 -12.94
C ILE A 93 -15.19 -0.17 -13.46
N ASP A 94 -15.12 -0.38 -14.78
CA ASP A 94 -15.45 -1.66 -15.39
C ASP A 94 -14.34 -2.67 -15.10
N ILE A 95 -14.70 -3.92 -14.83
CA ILE A 95 -13.74 -5.00 -14.59
C ILE A 95 -12.75 -5.17 -15.76
N LYS A 96 -13.18 -4.85 -16.99
CA LYS A 96 -12.35 -4.90 -18.20
C LYS A 96 -11.27 -3.82 -18.22
N GLU A 97 -11.44 -2.73 -17.47
CA GLU A 97 -10.48 -1.64 -17.40
C GLU A 97 -9.32 -1.95 -16.44
N LEU A 98 -9.55 -2.82 -15.44
CA LEU A 98 -8.60 -3.14 -14.38
C LEU A 98 -7.20 -3.55 -14.86
N PRO A 99 -7.03 -4.41 -15.90
CA PRO A 99 -5.68 -4.77 -16.36
C PRO A 99 -4.87 -3.59 -16.91
N TYR A 100 -5.55 -2.56 -17.45
CA TYR A 100 -4.90 -1.36 -17.99
C TYR A 100 -4.46 -0.38 -16.90
N LEU A 101 -4.91 -0.58 -15.66
CA LEU A 101 -4.51 0.21 -14.50
C LEU A 101 -3.18 -0.27 -13.87
N ILE A 102 -2.58 -1.35 -14.38
CA ILE A 102 -1.23 -1.80 -13.98
C ILE A 102 -0.18 -0.95 -14.71
N LEU A 103 0.19 0.16 -14.07
CA LEU A 103 1.12 1.16 -14.60
C LEU A 103 2.56 0.95 -14.07
N PRO A 104 3.56 1.64 -14.62
CA PRO A 104 4.81 1.92 -13.91
C PRO A 104 4.53 2.47 -12.51
N SER A 105 5.20 1.92 -11.49
CA SER A 105 5.08 2.45 -10.13
C SER A 105 5.86 3.76 -10.02
N TYR A 106 5.22 4.80 -9.48
CA TYR A 106 5.82 6.11 -9.20
C TYR A 106 7.08 6.00 -8.33
N TYR A 107 7.13 4.99 -7.47
CA TYR A 107 8.23 4.80 -6.55
C TYR A 107 9.39 3.99 -7.12
N THR A 108 9.36 3.59 -8.39
CA THR A 108 10.45 2.83 -9.01
C THR A 108 11.45 3.73 -9.73
N GLN A 109 12.72 3.31 -9.79
CA GLN A 109 13.77 4.12 -10.42
C GLN A 109 13.83 4.00 -11.95
N ASN A 110 13.24 2.93 -12.52
CA ASN A 110 13.36 2.59 -13.94
C ASN A 110 11.99 2.43 -14.64
N SER A 111 10.94 3.07 -14.13
CA SER A 111 9.57 2.88 -14.63
C SER A 111 9.14 1.40 -14.63
N GLU A 112 9.60 0.65 -13.63
CA GLU A 112 9.22 -0.74 -13.42
C GLU A 112 7.71 -0.78 -13.15
N LYS A 113 6.98 -1.65 -13.84
CA LYS A 113 5.55 -1.85 -13.60
C LYS A 113 5.32 -2.31 -12.16
N MET A 114 4.30 -1.75 -11.51
CA MET A 114 3.83 -2.21 -10.20
C MET A 114 3.51 -3.71 -10.23
N GLU A 115 3.50 -4.35 -9.06
CA GLU A 115 3.15 -5.78 -8.94
C GLU A 115 1.74 -6.04 -9.47
N GLY A 116 0.84 -5.12 -9.15
CA GLY A 116 -0.56 -5.19 -9.51
C GLY A 116 -1.37 -4.11 -8.82
N ILE A 117 -2.66 -4.37 -8.69
CA ILE A 117 -3.63 -3.46 -8.10
C ILE A 117 -4.49 -4.18 -7.06
N VAL A 118 -4.96 -3.42 -6.08
CA VAL A 118 -5.97 -3.86 -5.12
C VAL A 118 -7.24 -3.05 -5.34
N VAL A 119 -8.37 -3.73 -5.44
CA VAL A 119 -9.69 -3.13 -5.66
C VAL A 119 -10.53 -3.30 -4.39
N LYS A 120 -11.07 -2.19 -3.90
CA LYS A 120 -11.90 -2.16 -2.67
C LYS A 120 -13.17 -1.34 -2.89
N PRO A 121 -14.27 -1.66 -2.20
CA PRO A 121 -15.47 -0.83 -2.25
C PRO A 121 -15.25 0.52 -1.54
N LEU A 122 -16.04 1.53 -1.92
CA LEU A 122 -16.03 2.85 -1.28
C LEU A 122 -17.06 2.86 -0.15
N ARG A 123 -16.79 2.06 0.88
CA ARG A 123 -17.54 2.04 2.14
C ARG A 123 -16.73 1.29 3.19
N GLU A 124 -17.11 1.49 4.44
CA GLU A 124 -16.69 0.62 5.53
C GLU A 124 -16.99 -0.86 5.20
N LEU A 125 -16.07 -1.74 5.61
CA LEU A 125 -16.20 -3.19 5.48
C LEU A 125 -16.05 -3.85 6.84
N PHE A 126 -16.95 -4.74 7.19
CA PHE A 126 -16.74 -5.64 8.32
C PHE A 126 -15.71 -6.71 7.96
N GLU A 127 -14.99 -7.25 8.95
CA GLU A 127 -13.98 -8.30 8.73
C GLU A 127 -14.53 -9.53 7.99
N ILE A 128 -15.80 -9.85 8.18
CA ILE A 128 -16.49 -10.96 7.50
C ILE A 128 -16.76 -10.70 6.01
N GLU A 129 -16.73 -9.44 5.57
CA GLU A 129 -17.03 -9.06 4.19
C GLU A 129 -15.77 -9.19 3.31
N GLN A 130 -15.63 -10.33 2.64
CA GLN A 130 -14.54 -10.59 1.68
C GLN A 130 -14.76 -9.89 0.32
N LEU A 131 -15.02 -8.59 0.33
CA LEU A 131 -15.33 -7.80 -0.88
C LEU A 131 -14.10 -7.09 -1.49
N ARG A 132 -12.89 -7.64 -1.28
CA ARG A 132 -11.64 -7.09 -1.82
C ARG A 132 -11.06 -8.03 -2.86
N GLY A 133 -10.64 -7.46 -3.98
CA GLY A 133 -9.96 -8.18 -5.04
C GLY A 133 -8.53 -7.68 -5.19
N LYS A 134 -7.64 -8.55 -5.65
CA LYS A 134 -6.34 -8.14 -6.18
C LYS A 134 -6.18 -8.69 -7.59
N LEU A 135 -5.57 -7.90 -8.46
CA LEU A 135 -5.11 -8.34 -9.76
C LEU A 135 -3.60 -8.14 -9.77
N VAL A 136 -2.85 -9.23 -9.88
CA VAL A 136 -1.40 -9.22 -9.92
C VAL A 136 -0.92 -9.60 -11.31
N ARG A 137 0.26 -9.12 -11.70
CA ARG A 137 0.89 -9.53 -12.96
C ARG A 137 1.14 -11.03 -12.94
N LYS A 138 0.93 -11.67 -14.10
CA LYS A 138 1.03 -13.13 -14.27
C LYS A 138 2.35 -13.72 -13.77
N GLU A 139 3.45 -13.02 -13.98
CA GLU A 139 4.79 -13.44 -13.52
C GLU A 139 4.94 -13.55 -11.99
N PHE A 140 4.11 -12.84 -11.22
CA PHE A 140 4.07 -12.98 -9.75
C PHE A 140 3.21 -14.18 -9.32
N GLU A 141 2.29 -14.66 -10.17
CA GLU A 141 1.50 -15.88 -9.92
C GLU A 141 2.22 -17.15 -10.38
N GLU A 142 2.88 -17.10 -11.55
CA GLU A 142 3.63 -18.23 -12.12
C GLU A 142 4.94 -18.51 -11.39
N GLY A 143 5.31 -17.64 -10.44
CA GLY A 143 6.57 -17.68 -9.72
C GLY A 143 7.70 -17.02 -10.51
N ILE A 144 8.42 -16.12 -9.86
CA ILE A 144 9.64 -15.54 -10.40
C ILE A 144 10.68 -16.66 -10.45
N ARG A 145 11.15 -17.00 -11.66
CA ARG A 145 12.10 -18.11 -11.92
C ARG A 145 13.31 -18.10 -10.98
N GLU A 146 13.73 -16.92 -10.54
CA GLU A 146 14.70 -16.71 -9.46
C GLU A 146 14.03 -16.03 -8.25
N HIS A 147 13.61 -16.84 -7.28
CA HIS A 147 12.96 -16.34 -6.07
C HIS A 147 13.94 -15.53 -5.20
N HIS A 148 13.55 -14.34 -4.73
CA HIS A 148 14.40 -13.42 -3.95
C HIS A 148 15.04 -14.08 -2.70
N LEU A 149 14.37 -15.06 -2.08
CA LEU A 149 14.92 -15.87 -0.97
C LEU A 149 16.21 -16.65 -1.32
N ARG A 150 16.51 -16.85 -2.61
CA ARG A 150 17.72 -17.53 -3.09
C ARG A 150 18.81 -16.57 -3.56
N GLN A 151 18.54 -15.27 -3.53
CA GLN A 151 19.46 -14.20 -3.90
C GLN A 151 19.97 -13.49 -2.63
N PRO A 152 21.10 -12.77 -2.69
CA PRO A 152 21.52 -11.88 -1.62
C PRO A 152 20.38 -10.92 -1.24
N THR A 153 20.20 -10.66 0.05
CA THR A 153 19.19 -9.70 0.50
C THR A 153 19.53 -8.31 -0.02
N LEU A 154 18.63 -7.74 -0.82
CA LEU A 154 18.70 -6.38 -1.30
C LEU A 154 17.68 -5.53 -0.55
N TYR A 155 17.92 -4.23 -0.47
CA TYR A 155 17.07 -3.29 0.27
C TYR A 155 16.53 -2.24 -0.69
N ASN A 156 15.30 -1.79 -0.43
CA ASN A 156 14.76 -0.60 -1.10
C ASN A 156 15.37 0.66 -0.50
N ILE A 157 15.27 1.77 -1.21
CA ILE A 157 15.71 3.08 -0.73
C ILE A 157 14.55 3.74 0.01
N ILE A 158 14.74 4.02 1.30
CA ILE A 158 13.78 4.78 2.11
C ILE A 158 14.29 6.20 2.25
N ASP A 159 13.58 7.16 1.65
CA ASP A 159 14.00 8.55 1.54
C ASP A 159 12.86 9.52 1.88
N PRO A 160 12.84 10.07 3.10
CA PRO A 160 11.83 11.02 3.53
C PRO A 160 11.73 12.32 2.71
N SER A 161 12.72 12.63 1.86
CA SER A 161 12.66 13.77 0.95
C SER A 161 11.79 13.51 -0.29
N LYS A 162 11.51 12.23 -0.59
CA LYS A 162 10.64 11.85 -1.69
C LYS A 162 9.19 12.26 -1.39
N PRO A 163 8.45 12.84 -2.35
CA PRO A 163 7.03 13.18 -2.14
C PRO A 163 6.18 11.94 -1.90
N ILE A 164 5.17 12.08 -1.04
CA ILE A 164 4.12 11.07 -0.89
C ILE A 164 3.08 11.31 -1.98
N LEU A 165 3.00 10.39 -2.93
CA LEU A 165 1.95 10.35 -3.94
C LEU A 165 0.62 9.95 -3.28
N LEU A 166 -0.39 10.79 -3.41
CA LEU A 166 -1.75 10.48 -2.98
C LEU A 166 -2.56 9.80 -4.09
N SER A 167 -2.43 10.30 -5.32
CA SER A 167 -3.15 9.83 -6.50
C SER A 167 -2.27 9.91 -7.75
N TYR A 168 -2.30 8.87 -8.59
CA TYR A 168 -1.61 8.88 -9.89
C TYR A 168 -2.16 9.94 -10.85
N LYS A 169 -3.42 10.38 -10.68
CA LYS A 169 -4.00 11.48 -11.48
C LYS A 169 -3.27 12.82 -11.30
N ASP A 170 -2.64 13.02 -10.15
CA ASP A 170 -1.92 14.25 -9.84
C ASP A 170 -0.51 14.27 -10.46
N TYR A 171 -0.07 13.15 -11.05
CA TYR A 171 1.28 12.97 -11.61
C TYR A 171 1.30 12.87 -13.14
N THR A 172 0.19 12.52 -13.80
CA THR A 172 0.10 12.35 -15.26
C THR A 172 -0.40 13.58 -16.01
N GLN A 173 -0.20 14.80 -15.47
CA GLN A 173 -0.55 16.07 -16.13
C GLN A 173 0.68 16.74 -16.76
#